data_AF-A0A2I0EZX7-F1
#
_entry.id   AF-A0A2I0EZX7-F1
#
_cell.length_a   1.000
_cell.length_b   1.000
_cell.length_c   1.000
_cell.angle_alpha   90.00
_cell.angle_beta   90.00
_cell.angle_gamma   90.00
#
_symmetry.space_group_name_H-M   'P 1'
#
loop_
_entity.id
_entity.type
_entity.pdbx_description
1 polymer ?
#
loop_
_entity_poly.entity_id
_entity_poly.type
_entity_poly.pdbx_seq_one_letter_code
_entity_poly.pdbx_strand_id
1 'polypeptide(L)' 'MSNIGMFGMGSWMGIVSALLFVASFYFTLTFFEQLKSEDGRVRKQSKIAAVICLTVALLLPAVYQLYFVNEMMR' A
#
# COMPACT_ATOMS: atom_id res chain seq x y z
N MET A 1 16.75 16.34 16.17
CA MET A 1 15.61 16.53 15.25
C MET A 1 14.37 16.82 16.10
N SER A 2 13.66 17.90 15.81
CA SER A 2 12.54 18.39 16.64
C SER A 2 11.40 17.35 16.70
N ASN A 3 10.92 17.05 17.91
CA ASN A 3 9.91 16.03 18.23
C ASN A 3 8.60 16.15 17.41
N ILE A 4 8.33 17.35 16.89
CA ILE A 4 7.19 17.67 16.01
C ILE A 4 7.30 16.96 14.65
N GLY A 5 8.51 16.73 14.14
CA GLY A 5 8.74 16.06 12.86
C GLY A 5 8.41 14.56 12.87
N MET A 6 8.71 13.85 13.96
CA MET A 6 8.43 12.42 14.09
C MET A 6 6.93 12.12 14.20
N PHE A 7 6.18 12.93 14.94
CA PHE A 7 4.72 12.77 15.10
C PHE A 7 3.96 13.06 13.78
N GLY A 8 4.44 14.05 13.03
CA GLY A 8 3.95 14.34 11.67
C GLY A 8 4.26 13.21 10.69
N MET A 9 5.49 12.70 10.68
CA MET A 9 5.91 11.63 9.75
C MET A 9 5.14 10.32 9.97
N GLY A 10 4.95 9.90 11.23
CA GLY A 10 4.17 8.70 11.56
C GLY A 10 2.69 8.82 11.19
N SER A 11 2.08 9.99 11.42
CA SER A 11 0.69 10.26 11.01
C SER A 11 0.54 10.29 9.49
N TRP A 12 1.51 10.88 8.78
CA TRP A 12 1.52 10.93 7.32
C TRP A 12 1.69 9.55 6.69
N MET A 13 2.52 8.69 7.28
CA MET A 13 2.66 7.30 6.85
C MET A 13 1.37 6.49 7.02
N GLY A 14 0.63 6.71 8.12
CA GLY A 14 -0.69 6.11 8.30
C GLY A 14 -1.67 6.51 7.20
N ILE A 15 -1.72 7.80 6.85
CA ILE A 15 -2.58 8.33 5.78
C ILE A 15 -2.19 7.73 4.42
N VAL A 16 -0.89 7.68 4.09
CA VAL A 16 -0.39 7.09 2.84
C VAL A 16 -0.72 5.60 2.77
N SER A 17 -0.57 4.86 3.87
CA SER A 17 -0.93 3.45 3.95
C SER A 17 -2.44 3.23 3.75
N ALA A 18 -3.28 4.09 4.31
CA ALA A 18 -4.73 4.02 4.13
C ALA A 18 -5.14 4.28 2.67
N LEU A 19 -4.53 5.29 2.01
CA LEU A 19 -4.76 5.56 0.60
C LEU A 19 -4.32 4.40 -0.31
N LEU A 20 -3.18 3.78 -0.01
CA LEU A 20 -2.70 2.57 -0.70
C LEU A 20 -3.67 1.40 -0.53
N PHE A 21 -4.28 1.25 0.64
CA PHE A 21 -5.33 0.26 0.88
C PHE A 21 -6.58 0.52 0.03
N VAL A 22 -7.06 1.77 0.00
CA VAL A 22 -8.21 2.16 -0.84
C VAL A 22 -7.92 1.90 -2.32
N ALA A 23 -6.72 2.25 -2.80
CA ALA A 23 -6.29 1.97 -4.16
C ALA A 23 -6.22 0.45 -4.44
N SER A 24 -5.72 -0.35 -3.50
CA SER A 24 -5.69 -1.81 -3.61
C SER A 24 -7.10 -2.41 -3.73
N PHE A 25 -8.05 -1.91 -2.92
CA PHE A 25 -9.45 -2.33 -3.01
C PHE A 25 -10.09 -1.91 -4.34
N TYR A 26 -9.82 -0.70 -4.83
CA TYR A 26 -10.29 -0.25 -6.13
C TYR A 26 -9.82 -1.17 -7.26
N PHE A 27 -8.52 -1.49 -7.32
CA PHE A 27 -8.00 -2.43 -8.33
C PHE A 27 -8.55 -3.85 -8.20
N THR A 28 -8.84 -4.29 -6.97
CA THR A 28 -9.48 -5.58 -6.71
C THR A 28 -10.92 -5.62 -7.24
N LEU A 29 -11.69 -4.55 -7.01
CA LEU A 29 -13.04 -4.40 -7.54
C LEU A 29 -13.04 -4.30 -9.08
N THR A 30 -12.14 -3.52 -9.67
CA THR A 30 -11.95 -3.46 -11.12
C THR A 30 -11.58 -4.82 -11.71
N PHE A 31 -10.77 -5.63 -11.01
CA PHE A 31 -10.48 -7.00 -11.44
C PHE A 31 -11.73 -7.90 -11.44
N PHE A 32 -12.59 -7.78 -10.41
CA PHE A 32 -13.86 -8.52 -10.37
C PHE A 32 -14.86 -8.05 -11.43
N GLU A 33 -14.88 -6.77 -11.74
CA GLU A 33 -15.72 -6.22 -12.81
C GLU A 33 -15.26 -6.71 -14.20
N GLN A 34 -13.95 -6.74 -14.42
CA GLN A 34 -13.33 -7.27 -15.64
C GLN A 34 -13.36 -8.80 -15.75
N LEU A 35 -13.70 -9.52 -14.67
CA LEU A 35 -13.97 -10.97 -14.73
C LEU A 35 -15.28 -11.28 -15.48
N LYS A 36 -16.21 -10.32 -15.54
CA LYS A 36 -17.47 -10.41 -16.29
C LYS A 36 -17.34 -9.94 -17.74
N SER A 37 -16.23 -9.27 -18.08
CA SER A 37 -15.92 -8.79 -19.43
C SER A 37 -15.11 -9.83 -20.20
N GLU A 38 -15.39 -10.00 -21.49
CA GLU A 38 -14.76 -11.01 -22.37
C GLU A 38 -13.28 -10.67 -22.70
N ASP A 39 -12.83 -9.45 -22.38
CA ASP A 39 -11.48 -8.96 -22.68
C ASP A 39 -10.43 -9.43 -21.65
N GLY A 40 -9.84 -10.61 -21.90
CA GLY A 40 -8.85 -11.23 -21.04
C GLY A 40 -7.54 -10.45 -20.79
N ARG A 41 -7.24 -9.41 -21.60
CA ARG A 41 -6.04 -8.57 -21.44
C ARG A 41 -6.12 -7.65 -20.22
N VAL A 42 -7.24 -6.96 -20.05
CA VAL A 42 -7.43 -5.99 -18.96
C VAL A 42 -7.42 -6.72 -17.62
N ARG A 43 -8.10 -7.87 -17.55
CA ARG A 43 -8.14 -8.75 -16.37
C ARG A 43 -6.75 -9.11 -15.83
N LYS A 44 -5.79 -9.46 -16.70
CA LYS A 44 -4.43 -9.86 -16.29
C LYS A 44 -3.65 -8.67 -15.73
N GLN A 45 -3.80 -7.48 -16.31
CA GLN A 45 -3.16 -6.26 -15.81
C GLN A 45 -3.77 -5.79 -14.50
N SER A 46 -5.10 -5.80 -14.35
CA SER A 46 -5.78 -5.42 -13.11
C SER A 46 -5.35 -6.29 -11.94
N LYS A 47 -5.21 -7.62 -12.16
CA LYS A 47 -4.74 -8.56 -11.13
C LYS A 47 -3.34 -8.22 -10.64
N ILE A 48 -2.41 -7.99 -11.57
CA ILE A 48 -1.01 -7.70 -11.23
C ILE A 48 -0.90 -6.34 -10.54
N ALA A 49 -1.63 -5.33 -11.02
CA ALA A 49 -1.69 -4.01 -10.39
C ALA A 49 -2.24 -4.06 -8.96
N ALA A 50 -3.32 -4.82 -8.72
CA ALA A 50 -3.87 -5.02 -7.38
C ALA A 50 -2.86 -5.69 -6.44
N VAL A 51 -2.19 -6.75 -6.88
CA VAL A 51 -1.19 -7.48 -6.08
C VAL A 51 0.02 -6.60 -5.75
N ILE A 52 0.51 -5.81 -6.72
CA ILE A 52 1.63 -4.89 -6.49
C ILE A 52 1.22 -3.79 -5.52
N CYS A 53 0.05 -3.18 -5.69
CA CYS A 53 -0.44 -2.12 -4.81
C CYS A 53 -0.60 -2.62 -3.37
N LEU A 54 -1.14 -3.83 -3.18
CA LEU A 54 -1.34 -4.44 -1.87
C LEU A 54 0.00 -4.83 -1.23
N THR A 55 0.94 -5.36 -2.01
CA THR A 55 2.29 -5.70 -1.54
C THR A 55 3.03 -4.45 -1.04
N VAL A 56 2.95 -3.36 -1.79
CA VAL A 56 3.54 -2.07 -1.41
C VAL A 56 2.86 -1.48 -0.18
N ALA A 57 1.52 -1.56 -0.11
CA ALA A 57 0.74 -1.10 1.05
C ALA A 57 1.14 -1.80 2.34
N LEU A 58 1.46 -3.10 2.29
CA LEU A 58 1.86 -3.89 3.46
C LEU A 58 3.33 -3.69 3.82
N LEU A 59 4.22 -3.60 2.83
CA LEU A 59 5.66 -3.50 3.06
C LEU A 59 6.09 -2.12 3.56
N LEU A 60 5.48 -1.03 3.09
CA LEU A 60 5.84 0.33 3.51
C LEU A 60 5.83 0.53 5.04
N PRO A 61 4.72 0.24 5.75
CA PRO A 61 4.68 0.39 7.20
C PRO A 61 5.59 -0.63 7.92
N ALA A 62 5.69 -1.86 7.42
CA ALA A 62 6.54 -2.90 8.02
C ALA A 62 8.04 -2.54 7.95
N VAL A 63 8.51 -2.04 6.81
CA VAL A 63 9.90 -1.61 6.62
C VAL A 63 10.22 -0.40 7.50
N TYR A 64 9.30 0.56 7.60
CA TYR A 64 9.50 1.73 8.48
C TYR A 64 9.56 1.33 9.96
N GLN A 65 8.69 0.43 10.41
CA GLN A 65 8.74 -0.11 11.77
C GLN A 65 10.05 -0.84 12.04
N LEU A 66 10.53 -1.68 11.12
CA LEU A 66 11.82 -2.37 11.26
C LEU A 66 13.00 -1.40 11.34
N TYR A 67 13.01 -0.35 10.50
CA TYR A 67 14.06 0.67 10.52
C TYR A 67 14.07 1.41 11.86
N PHE A 68 12.90 1.82 12.35
CA PHE A 68 12.74 2.48 13.64
C PHE A 68 13.19 1.60 14.81
N VAL A 69 12.81 0.32 14.84
CA VAL A 69 13.24 -0.62 15.90
C VAL A 69 14.74 -0.84 15.85
N ASN A 70 15.33 -0.99 14.66
CA ASN A 70 16.77 -1.14 14.51
C ASN A 70 17.54 0.11 14.98
N GLU A 71 17.02 1.31 14.70
CA GLU A 71 17.60 2.57 15.17
C GLU A 71 17.48 2.72 16.70
N MET A 72 16.43 2.17 17.31
CA MET A 72 16.25 2.14 18.78
C MET A 72 17.13 1.10 19.49
N MET A 73 17.57 0.04 18.79
CA MET A 73 18.46 -1.00 19.33
C MET A 73 19.96 -0.69 19.15
N ARG A 74 20.29 0.40 18.47
CA ARG A 74 21.67 0.85 18.22
C ARG A 74 22.07 1.96 19.17
#